data_AF-A0A5P1FTQ1-F1
#
_entry.id   AF-A0A5P1FTQ1-F1
#
_cell.length_a   1.000
_cell.length_b   1.000
_cell.length_c   1.000
_cell.angle_alpha   90.00
_cell.angle_beta   90.00
_cell.angle_gamma   90.00
#
_symmetry.space_group_name_H-M   'P 1'
#
loop_
_entity.id
_entity.type
_entity.pdbx_description
1 polymer ?
#
loop_
_entity_poly.entity_id
_entity_poly.type
_entity_poly.pdbx_seq_one_letter_code
_entity_poly.pdbx_strand_id
1 'polypeptide(L)'
;MKSSVDIQPEWTMLDQIPFSTFTKLSFSVPDQPEDLLVCGALEYYDRSFDRINPKNDRRLERFKSRNFFKVTTTDDPVIRRLANEDKATVFATDAILSALMCAPRSVYSWDIVIQKVGNKLFFDKRDGSQLDLLSVNETSQELLPEAKEDINSAHSLAIEATYINQNFSQQVLVRDGNKMAFEEPNPFASEGEEVASVAYRYRRWKLDDDMFLVARCEVHAVSDVKGQRSFFTLNALNEFDPKYTGVDWRQKLETQRGAVLATELKNNANKLAKWTAQALLASADMMKLGYVSRIHPRDHFNHTILSVVGYKPRDFAAQINLNTSNMWGIVKSIVDLCMKLNEGKYVLVKDPVKPQVRQCRRRSKFSRLQRRSPQRRLWMLLLRQRQMVMRVRLRRRQHQPPPLEGYLHCPFNCTG
;
A
#
# COMPACT_ATOMS: atom_id res chain seq x y z
N MET A 1 11.19 13.24 -17.92
CA MET A 1 10.31 12.34 -17.14
C MET A 1 8.96 12.20 -17.83
N LYS A 2 8.39 10.98 -17.88
CA LYS A 2 7.12 10.70 -18.56
C LYS A 2 5.96 10.65 -17.56
N SER A 3 4.77 11.05 -18.00
CA SER A 3 3.55 10.88 -17.22
C SER A 3 3.24 9.39 -17.05
N SER A 4 2.71 9.02 -15.89
CA SER A 4 2.21 7.66 -15.63
C SER A 4 0.99 7.31 -16.47
N VAL A 5 0.18 8.32 -16.80
CA VAL A 5 -1.00 8.21 -17.65
C VAL A 5 -1.12 9.43 -18.56
N ASP A 6 -1.51 9.20 -19.81
CA ASP A 6 -1.80 10.26 -20.74
C ASP A 6 -3.16 10.88 -20.39
N ILE A 7 -3.14 12.14 -19.95
CA ILE A 7 -4.35 12.91 -19.65
C ILE A 7 -5.10 13.11 -20.97
N GLN A 8 -6.24 12.46 -21.11
CA GLN A 8 -7.03 12.52 -22.32
C GLN A 8 -7.82 13.84 -22.38
N PRO A 9 -8.09 14.39 -23.58
CA PRO A 9 -8.86 15.64 -23.73
C PRO A 9 -10.26 15.60 -23.08
N GLU A 10 -10.86 14.42 -22.97
CA GLU A 10 -12.17 14.24 -22.34
C GLU A 10 -12.14 14.19 -20.80
N TRP A 11 -10.96 14.29 -20.18
CA TRP A 11 -10.84 14.34 -18.73
C TRP A 11 -11.02 15.77 -18.24
N THR A 12 -11.92 15.96 -17.28
CA THR A 12 -12.12 17.28 -16.65
C THR A 12 -11.19 17.39 -15.47
N MET A 13 -10.22 18.31 -15.52
CA MET A 13 -9.40 18.64 -14.36
C MET A 13 -10.26 19.32 -13.29
N LEU A 14 -10.25 18.77 -12.08
CA LEU A 14 -11.05 19.27 -10.96
C LEU A 14 -10.21 20.12 -10.01
N ASP A 15 -9.03 19.62 -9.67
CA ASP A 15 -8.16 20.24 -8.67
C ASP A 15 -6.69 20.00 -9.00
N GLN A 16 -5.84 20.90 -8.51
CA GLN A 16 -4.39 20.82 -8.57
C GLN A 16 -3.84 21.17 -7.19
N ILE A 17 -3.21 20.20 -6.54
CA ILE A 17 -2.75 20.31 -5.16
C ILE A 17 -1.22 20.34 -5.17
N PRO A 18 -0.60 21.52 -4.93
CA PRO A 18 0.85 21.62 -4.78
C PRO A 18 1.34 20.87 -3.54
N PHE A 19 2.55 20.32 -3.60
CA PHE A 19 3.15 19.64 -2.45
C PHE A 19 3.43 20.57 -1.26
N SER A 20 3.55 21.88 -1.48
CA SER A 20 3.64 22.87 -0.41
C SER A 20 2.39 22.94 0.48
N THR A 21 1.23 22.49 -0.03
CA THR A 21 0.02 22.30 0.77
C THR A 21 0.16 21.06 1.65
N PHE A 22 0.66 19.95 1.08
CA PHE A 22 0.82 18.68 1.79
C PHE A 22 1.77 18.76 2.98
N THR A 23 2.84 19.56 2.90
CA THR A 23 3.81 19.69 4.01
C THR A 23 3.22 20.34 5.26
N LYS A 24 2.12 21.08 5.14
CA LYS A 24 1.45 21.78 6.25
C LYS A 24 0.32 20.97 6.89
N LEU A 25 -0.11 19.88 6.24
CA LEU A 25 -1.20 19.06 6.73
C LEU A 25 -0.74 18.26 7.95
N SER A 26 -1.66 18.09 8.90
CA SER A 26 -1.45 17.27 10.08
C SER A 26 -2.78 16.67 10.51
N PHE A 27 -2.80 15.38 10.76
CA PHE A 27 -3.93 14.67 11.34
C PHE A 27 -3.39 13.51 12.17
N SER A 28 -3.80 13.42 13.43
CA SER A 28 -3.47 12.28 14.28
C SER A 28 -4.70 11.39 14.37
N VAL A 29 -4.57 10.13 13.96
CA VAL A 29 -5.63 9.14 14.17
C VAL A 29 -5.80 8.97 15.69
N PRO A 30 -7.01 9.16 16.23
CA PRO A 30 -7.23 9.16 17.68
C PRO A 30 -7.00 7.78 18.31
N ASP A 31 -7.44 6.73 17.62
CA ASP A 31 -7.45 5.37 18.13
C ASP A 31 -6.39 4.49 17.46
N GLN A 32 -5.97 3.42 18.15
CA GLN A 32 -5.17 2.38 17.51
C GLN A 32 -6.00 1.67 16.43
N PRO A 33 -5.37 1.22 15.32
CA PRO A 33 -6.07 0.45 14.32
C PRO A 33 -6.67 -0.83 14.89
N GLU A 34 -7.89 -1.14 14.47
CA GLU A 34 -8.56 -2.39 14.75
C GLU A 34 -8.24 -3.41 13.66
N ASP A 35 -7.78 -4.60 14.03
CA ASP A 35 -7.58 -5.72 13.11
C ASP A 35 -8.92 -6.42 12.89
N LEU A 36 -9.55 -6.21 11.72
CA LEU A 36 -10.84 -6.81 11.38
C LEU A 36 -10.69 -8.27 10.94
N LEU A 37 -9.57 -8.58 10.27
CA LEU A 37 -9.27 -9.91 9.77
C LEU A 37 -7.77 -10.03 9.48
N VAL A 38 -7.22 -11.22 9.74
CA VAL A 38 -5.87 -11.58 9.31
C VAL A 38 -5.92 -12.89 8.51
N CYS A 39 -5.29 -12.89 7.35
CA CYS A 39 -5.32 -14.02 6.41
C CYS A 39 -3.91 -14.41 5.95
N GLY A 40 -3.75 -15.66 5.52
CA GLY A 40 -2.52 -16.16 4.93
C GLY A 40 -1.64 -16.93 5.93
N ALA A 41 -0.36 -17.04 5.62
CA ALA A 41 0.59 -17.77 6.44
C ALA A 41 1.99 -17.15 6.34
N LEU A 42 2.73 -17.23 7.45
CA LEU A 42 4.09 -16.70 7.56
C LEU A 42 5.08 -17.82 7.83
N GLU A 43 6.15 -17.85 7.05
CA GLU A 43 7.36 -18.59 7.39
C GLU A 43 8.18 -17.80 8.43
N TYR A 44 9.03 -18.51 9.16
CA TYR A 44 9.86 -17.93 10.21
C TYR A 44 11.08 -17.24 9.62
N TYR A 45 11.47 -16.09 10.18
CA TYR A 45 12.69 -15.40 9.77
C TYR A 45 13.95 -16.17 10.20
N ASP A 46 14.86 -16.44 9.26
CA ASP A 46 16.15 -17.06 9.54
C ASP A 46 17.16 -16.03 10.07
N ARG A 47 17.42 -16.08 11.38
CA ARG A 47 18.38 -15.21 12.07
C ARG A 47 19.82 -15.43 11.64
N SER A 48 20.15 -16.49 10.91
CA SER A 48 21.48 -16.66 10.34
C SER A 48 21.83 -15.52 9.37
N PHE A 49 20.82 -14.90 8.74
CA PHE A 49 21.01 -13.75 7.84
C PHE A 49 21.44 -12.46 8.56
N ASP A 50 21.17 -12.32 9.86
CA ASP A 50 21.63 -11.17 10.66
C ASP A 50 23.17 -11.15 10.83
N ARG A 51 23.85 -12.28 10.55
CA ARG A 51 25.31 -12.43 10.64
C ARG A 51 26.04 -12.21 9.30
N ILE A 52 25.29 -11.99 8.22
CA ILE A 52 25.87 -11.75 6.89
C ILE A 52 26.60 -10.41 6.88
N ASN A 53 27.79 -10.43 6.29
CA ASN A 53 28.65 -9.27 6.10
C ASN A 53 29.37 -9.38 4.74
N PRO A 54 29.99 -8.31 4.23
CA PRO A 54 30.66 -8.33 2.94
C PRO A 54 31.78 -9.37 2.77
N LYS A 55 32.37 -9.89 3.86
CA LYS A 55 33.40 -10.94 3.82
C LYS A 55 32.81 -12.36 3.82
N ASN A 56 31.56 -12.50 4.24
CA ASN A 56 30.79 -13.74 4.28
C ASN A 56 29.41 -13.48 3.68
N ASP A 57 29.40 -13.06 2.42
CA ASP A 57 28.21 -12.73 1.66
C ASP A 57 27.48 -14.02 1.24
N ARG A 58 26.19 -13.87 0.89
CA ARG A 58 25.40 -15.01 0.38
C ARG A 58 24.79 -14.66 -0.96
N ARG A 59 24.99 -15.53 -1.95
CA ARG A 59 24.39 -15.38 -3.28
C ARG A 59 22.86 -15.33 -3.18
N LEU A 60 22.25 -14.39 -3.89
CA LEU A 60 20.79 -14.28 -3.96
C LEU A 60 20.24 -15.44 -4.81
N GLU A 61 19.32 -16.20 -4.24
CA GLU A 61 18.63 -17.30 -4.89
C GLU A 61 17.43 -16.80 -5.70
N ARG A 62 16.95 -17.62 -6.66
CA ARG A 62 15.82 -17.28 -7.53
C ARG A 62 14.61 -18.12 -7.18
N PHE A 63 13.49 -17.47 -6.84
CA PHE A 63 12.25 -18.14 -6.45
C PHE A 63 11.21 -18.02 -7.55
N LYS A 64 11.19 -18.98 -8.48
CA LYS A 64 10.22 -18.99 -9.60
C LYS A 64 8.86 -19.58 -9.27
N SER A 65 8.77 -20.47 -8.27
CA SER A 65 7.52 -21.16 -7.92
C SER A 65 6.63 -20.36 -6.95
N ARG A 66 7.17 -19.35 -6.27
CA ARG A 66 6.45 -18.56 -5.27
C ARG A 66 5.64 -17.46 -5.93
N ASN A 67 4.32 -17.53 -5.83
CA ASN A 67 3.43 -16.54 -6.40
C ASN A 67 3.26 -15.31 -5.50
N PHE A 68 3.40 -14.12 -6.10
CA PHE A 68 3.23 -12.82 -5.45
C PHE A 68 2.00 -12.11 -6.02
N PHE A 69 0.97 -11.92 -5.20
CA PHE A 69 -0.30 -11.35 -5.63
C PHE A 69 -0.30 -9.82 -5.51
N LYS A 70 -0.38 -9.12 -6.65
CA LYS A 70 -0.48 -7.64 -6.72
C LYS A 70 -1.92 -7.17 -6.92
N VAL A 71 -2.85 -7.70 -6.13
CA VAL A 71 -4.29 -7.48 -6.28
C VAL A 71 -4.69 -6.09 -5.77
N THR A 72 -5.44 -5.33 -6.59
CA THR A 72 -5.96 -3.99 -6.23
C THR A 72 -7.21 -4.09 -5.33
N THR A 73 -7.56 -2.98 -4.69
CA THR A 73 -8.65 -2.85 -3.72
C THR A 73 -9.99 -3.43 -4.19
N THR A 74 -10.46 -3.09 -5.39
CA THR A 74 -11.77 -3.59 -5.87
C THR A 74 -11.74 -5.03 -6.36
N ASP A 75 -10.57 -5.64 -6.52
CA ASP A 75 -10.44 -7.07 -6.81
C ASP A 75 -10.42 -7.95 -5.58
N ASP A 76 -10.12 -7.36 -4.44
CA ASP A 76 -9.94 -8.07 -3.20
C ASP A 76 -11.29 -8.57 -2.66
N PRO A 77 -11.48 -9.91 -2.54
CA PRO A 77 -12.76 -10.47 -2.10
C PRO A 77 -13.08 -10.13 -0.63
N VAL A 78 -12.06 -9.96 0.21
CA VAL A 78 -12.23 -9.59 1.61
C VAL A 78 -12.65 -8.13 1.72
N ILE A 79 -12.00 -7.22 0.98
CA ILE A 79 -12.43 -5.81 0.95
C ILE A 79 -13.86 -5.70 0.42
N ARG A 80 -14.24 -6.50 -0.59
CA ARG A 80 -15.63 -6.52 -1.07
C ARG A 80 -16.62 -6.97 0.01
N ARG A 81 -16.26 -7.99 0.81
CA ARG A 81 -17.05 -8.45 1.96
C ARG A 81 -17.20 -7.35 3.01
N LEU A 82 -16.09 -6.76 3.45
CA LEU A 82 -16.08 -5.66 4.44
C LEU A 82 -16.85 -4.42 3.96
N ALA A 83 -16.77 -4.12 2.67
CA ALA A 83 -17.56 -3.08 2.05
C ALA A 83 -19.05 -3.44 2.04
N ASN A 84 -19.43 -4.68 1.74
CA ASN A 84 -20.83 -5.11 1.76
C ASN A 84 -21.46 -5.10 3.17
N GLU A 85 -20.64 -5.26 4.21
CA GLU A 85 -21.01 -5.21 5.63
C GLU A 85 -20.98 -3.78 6.21
N ASP A 86 -20.73 -2.76 5.39
CA ASP A 86 -20.67 -1.35 5.80
C ASP A 86 -19.66 -1.08 6.94
N LYS A 87 -18.55 -1.84 6.99
CA LYS A 87 -17.50 -1.69 8.02
C LYS A 87 -16.72 -0.37 7.91
N ALA A 88 -16.72 0.24 6.72
CA ALA A 88 -16.03 1.48 6.42
C ALA A 88 -16.61 2.21 5.19
N THR A 89 -16.20 3.45 5.01
CA THR A 89 -16.55 4.30 3.86
C THR A 89 -15.37 4.47 2.89
N VAL A 90 -14.14 4.22 3.33
CA VAL A 90 -12.95 4.30 2.48
C VAL A 90 -12.21 2.97 2.46
N PHE A 91 -11.82 2.51 1.28
CA PHE A 91 -11.11 1.25 1.07
C PHE A 91 -9.87 1.45 0.21
N ALA A 92 -8.74 0.87 0.63
CA ALA A 92 -7.46 0.92 -0.09
C ALA A 92 -6.56 -0.29 0.23
N THR A 93 -5.37 -0.35 -0.37
CA THR A 93 -4.26 -1.20 0.07
C THR A 93 -3.13 -0.34 0.63
N ASP A 94 -2.25 -0.92 1.43
CA ASP A 94 -1.06 -0.26 1.98
C ASP A 94 -0.11 0.31 0.89
N ALA A 95 0.04 -0.36 -0.26
CA ALA A 95 0.80 0.14 -1.40
C ALA A 95 0.22 1.46 -1.96
N ILE A 96 -1.11 1.57 -1.99
CA ILE A 96 -1.81 2.76 -2.46
C ILE A 96 -1.75 3.86 -1.40
N LEU A 97 -1.99 3.52 -0.12
CA LEU A 97 -1.93 4.49 0.97
C LEU A 97 -0.53 5.04 1.19
N SER A 98 0.51 4.19 1.17
CA SER A 98 1.90 4.65 1.29
C SER A 98 2.30 5.58 0.15
N ALA A 99 1.80 5.35 -1.07
CA ALA A 99 2.01 6.28 -2.19
C ALA A 99 1.37 7.66 -1.94
N LEU A 100 0.17 7.71 -1.34
CA LEU A 100 -0.47 8.98 -0.94
C LEU A 100 0.27 9.65 0.22
N MET A 101 0.57 8.90 1.28
CA MET A 101 1.25 9.38 2.49
C MET A 101 2.64 9.95 2.19
N CYS A 102 3.35 9.34 1.25
CA CYS A 102 4.70 9.73 0.87
C CYS A 102 4.76 10.56 -0.43
N ALA A 103 3.62 11.00 -0.96
CA ALA A 103 3.51 11.75 -2.21
C ALA A 103 4.52 12.93 -2.33
N PRO A 104 4.76 13.75 -1.28
CA PRO A 104 5.70 14.87 -1.38
C PRO A 104 7.15 14.48 -1.70
N ARG A 105 7.55 13.22 -1.46
CA ARG A 105 8.90 12.71 -1.76
C ARG A 105 9.01 12.12 -3.15
N SER A 106 7.90 11.95 -3.87
CA SER A 106 7.89 11.32 -5.19
C SER A 106 8.39 12.27 -6.28
N VAL A 107 9.26 11.76 -7.14
CA VAL A 107 9.80 12.45 -8.32
C VAL A 107 9.23 11.82 -9.59
N TYR A 108 9.04 10.50 -9.62
CA TYR A 108 8.41 9.84 -10.76
C TYR A 108 6.89 9.93 -10.69
N SER A 109 6.26 10.12 -11.85
CA SER A 109 4.80 10.16 -11.96
C SER A 109 4.19 8.81 -11.59
N TRP A 110 3.08 8.86 -10.86
CA TRP A 110 2.23 7.73 -10.53
C TRP A 110 0.77 8.17 -10.59
N ASP A 111 -0.13 7.21 -10.73
CA ASP A 111 -1.57 7.46 -10.77
C ASP A 111 -2.36 6.46 -9.93
N ILE A 112 -3.44 6.95 -9.31
CA ILE A 112 -4.39 6.19 -8.50
C ILE A 112 -5.78 6.46 -9.05
N VAL A 113 -6.53 5.39 -9.32
CA VAL A 113 -7.93 5.45 -9.74
C VAL A 113 -8.79 5.49 -8.50
N ILE A 114 -9.70 6.46 -8.42
CA ILE A 114 -10.62 6.60 -7.29
C ILE A 114 -12.03 6.38 -7.81
N GLN A 115 -12.73 5.42 -7.21
CA GLN A 115 -14.11 5.13 -7.57
C GLN A 115 -15.05 5.46 -6.40
N LYS A 116 -15.96 6.40 -6.64
CA LYS A 116 -17.02 6.77 -5.69
C LYS A 116 -18.33 6.07 -6.06
N VAL A 117 -18.85 5.25 -5.15
CA VAL A 117 -20.13 4.53 -5.27
C VAL A 117 -20.95 4.81 -4.01
N GLY A 118 -22.02 5.58 -4.14
CA GLY A 118 -22.74 6.18 -3.02
C GLY A 118 -21.82 6.92 -2.06
N ASN A 119 -21.81 6.49 -0.79
CA ASN A 119 -20.95 7.06 0.25
C ASN A 119 -19.62 6.30 0.45
N LYS A 120 -19.22 5.47 -0.51
CA LYS A 120 -17.99 4.66 -0.43
C LYS A 120 -16.97 5.09 -1.46
N LEU A 121 -15.72 5.18 -1.04
CA LEU A 121 -14.55 5.43 -1.88
C LEU A 121 -13.68 4.18 -1.95
N PHE A 122 -13.31 3.80 -3.17
CA PHE A 122 -12.34 2.75 -3.43
C PHE A 122 -11.15 3.37 -4.15
N PHE A 123 -9.97 3.24 -3.56
CA PHE A 123 -8.72 3.67 -4.17
C PHE A 123 -8.06 2.45 -4.81
N ASP A 124 -7.90 2.46 -6.13
CA ASP A 124 -7.36 1.38 -6.95
C ASP A 124 -6.10 1.80 -7.69
N LYS A 125 -5.23 0.83 -7.96
CA LYS A 125 -4.15 0.97 -8.95
C LYS A 125 -4.55 0.31 -10.27
N ARG A 126 -3.99 0.78 -11.38
CA ARG A 126 -4.16 0.13 -12.69
C ARG A 126 -3.32 -1.14 -12.78
N ASP A 127 -3.75 -2.06 -13.64
CA ASP A 127 -2.92 -3.21 -14.03
C ASP A 127 -1.65 -2.71 -14.72
N GLY A 128 -0.48 -3.19 -14.28
CA GLY A 128 0.81 -2.72 -14.78
C GLY A 128 1.16 -1.29 -14.35
N SER A 129 0.56 -0.78 -13.27
CA SER A 129 0.93 0.51 -12.70
C SER A 129 2.39 0.52 -12.25
N GLN A 130 3.05 1.69 -12.37
CA GLN A 130 4.40 1.89 -11.83
C GLN A 130 4.46 1.71 -10.30
N LEU A 131 3.33 1.76 -9.61
CA LEU A 131 3.23 1.45 -8.18
C LEU A 131 3.59 0.00 -7.83
N ASP A 132 3.53 -0.91 -8.82
CA ASP A 132 3.92 -2.31 -8.64
C ASP A 132 5.43 -2.56 -8.75
N LEU A 133 6.19 -1.55 -9.16
CA LEU A 133 7.63 -1.59 -9.32
C LEU A 133 8.32 -0.71 -8.28
N LEU A 134 9.54 -1.11 -7.91
CA LEU A 134 10.38 -0.39 -6.96
C LEU A 134 11.30 0.55 -7.72
N SER A 135 11.21 1.86 -7.46
CA SER A 135 12.10 2.82 -8.10
C SER A 135 13.55 2.68 -7.60
N VAL A 136 14.51 3.03 -8.47
CA VAL A 136 15.94 3.02 -8.15
C VAL A 136 16.48 4.41 -8.46
N ASN A 137 17.17 5.00 -7.49
CA ASN A 137 17.79 6.33 -7.58
C ASN A 137 16.81 7.45 -7.98
N GLU A 138 15.52 7.30 -7.64
CA GLU A 138 14.45 8.26 -8.00
C GLU A 138 14.74 9.69 -7.53
N THR A 139 15.34 9.82 -6.34
CA THR A 139 15.62 11.13 -5.71
C THR A 139 17.10 11.49 -5.77
N SER A 140 17.88 10.76 -6.58
CA SER A 140 19.28 11.08 -6.81
C SER A 140 19.42 12.36 -7.65
N GLN A 141 20.56 13.03 -7.49
CA GLN A 141 20.96 14.12 -8.39
C GLN A 141 21.51 13.59 -9.71
N GLU A 142 22.02 12.35 -9.72
CA GLU A 142 22.57 11.72 -10.91
C GLU A 142 21.45 11.10 -11.75
N LEU A 143 21.44 11.42 -13.04
CA LEU A 143 20.43 10.94 -13.97
C LEU A 143 20.79 9.54 -14.46
N LEU A 144 19.79 8.66 -14.43
CA LEU A 144 19.90 7.34 -15.04
C LEU A 144 19.80 7.43 -16.58
N PRO A 145 20.40 6.49 -17.32
CA PRO A 145 20.23 6.39 -18.76
C PRO A 145 18.75 6.35 -19.20
N GLU A 146 18.41 7.05 -20.28
CA GLU A 146 17.04 7.08 -20.82
C GLU A 146 16.74 5.94 -21.81
N ALA A 147 17.79 5.33 -22.38
CA ALA A 147 17.65 4.26 -23.37
C ALA A 147 17.01 3.03 -22.74
N LYS A 148 15.84 2.61 -23.25
CA LYS A 148 15.07 1.49 -22.66
C LYS A 148 15.80 0.16 -22.67
N GLU A 149 16.68 -0.06 -23.65
CA GLU A 149 17.45 -1.31 -23.76
C GLU A 149 18.67 -1.33 -22.83
N ASP A 150 18.99 -0.20 -22.21
CA ASP A 150 20.05 -0.14 -21.20
C ASP A 150 19.60 -0.89 -19.94
N ILE A 151 20.47 -1.78 -19.46
CA ILE A 151 20.28 -2.54 -18.22
C ILE A 151 20.19 -1.61 -16.99
N ASN A 152 20.72 -0.40 -17.11
CA ASN A 152 20.72 0.65 -16.09
C ASN A 152 19.65 1.72 -16.35
N SER A 153 18.77 1.53 -17.33
CA SER A 153 17.61 2.42 -17.50
C SER A 153 16.70 2.37 -16.27
N ALA A 154 15.99 3.47 -15.98
CA ALA A 154 15.09 3.53 -14.82
C ALA A 154 14.03 2.41 -14.81
N HIS A 155 13.58 1.96 -15.99
CA HIS A 155 12.62 0.88 -16.12
C HIS A 155 13.27 -0.49 -15.86
N SER A 156 14.42 -0.78 -16.48
CA SER A 156 15.17 -2.02 -16.31
C SER A 156 15.56 -2.22 -14.84
N LEU A 157 16.08 -1.17 -14.21
CA LEU A 157 16.44 -1.18 -12.79
C LEU A 157 15.22 -1.37 -11.88
N ALA A 158 14.06 -0.82 -12.23
CA ALA A 158 12.86 -1.00 -11.42
C ALA A 158 12.34 -2.45 -11.47
N ILE A 159 12.42 -3.10 -12.63
CA ILE A 159 12.11 -4.53 -12.78
C ILE A 159 13.09 -5.37 -11.96
N GLU A 160 14.39 -5.12 -12.10
CA GLU A 160 15.45 -5.82 -11.36
C GLU A 160 15.30 -5.65 -9.85
N ALA A 161 15.11 -4.42 -9.35
CA ALA A 161 14.92 -4.16 -7.93
C ALA A 161 13.69 -4.86 -7.36
N THR A 162 12.60 -4.92 -8.13
CA THR A 162 11.39 -5.66 -7.75
C THR A 162 11.67 -7.16 -7.64
N TYR A 163 12.42 -7.72 -8.59
CA TYR A 163 12.82 -9.12 -8.59
C TYR A 163 13.76 -9.45 -7.42
N ILE A 164 14.74 -8.58 -7.15
CA ILE A 164 15.64 -8.70 -6.00
C ILE A 164 14.83 -8.72 -4.70
N ASN A 165 13.89 -7.79 -4.53
CA ASN A 165 13.07 -7.68 -3.33
C ASN A 165 12.21 -8.93 -3.10
N GLN A 166 11.60 -9.45 -4.18
CA GLN A 166 10.82 -10.69 -4.13
C GLN A 166 11.69 -11.87 -3.69
N ASN A 167 12.83 -12.09 -4.34
CA ASN A 167 13.73 -13.19 -3.99
C ASN A 167 14.28 -13.07 -2.56
N PHE A 168 14.74 -11.88 -2.19
CA PHE A 168 15.26 -11.61 -0.85
C PHE A 168 14.21 -11.92 0.21
N SER A 169 12.96 -11.47 0.01
CA SER A 169 11.88 -11.66 0.97
C SER A 169 11.59 -13.13 1.29
N GLN A 170 11.88 -14.05 0.36
CA GLN A 170 11.68 -15.49 0.54
C GLN A 170 12.96 -16.22 0.95
N GLN A 171 14.14 -15.71 0.55
CA GLN A 171 15.41 -16.36 0.87
C GLN A 171 15.78 -16.26 2.35
N VAL A 172 15.40 -15.16 3.01
CA VAL A 172 15.72 -14.92 4.42
C VAL A 172 14.79 -15.65 5.40
N LEU A 173 14.03 -16.62 4.91
CA LEU A 173 13.07 -17.40 5.67
C LEU A 173 13.60 -18.82 5.92
N VAL A 174 13.17 -19.42 7.02
CA VAL A 174 13.38 -20.85 7.29
C VAL A 174 12.43 -21.63 6.39
N ARG A 175 13.01 -22.44 5.49
CA ARG A 175 12.29 -23.20 4.46
C ARG A 175 12.17 -24.69 4.81
N ASP A 176 11.82 -24.99 6.06
CA ASP A 176 11.65 -26.35 6.58
C ASP A 176 10.19 -26.86 6.50
N GLY A 177 9.29 -26.03 5.96
CA GLY A 177 7.86 -26.30 5.86
C GLY A 177 7.05 -25.83 7.07
N ASN A 178 7.70 -25.40 8.16
CA ASN A 178 7.02 -24.87 9.33
C ASN A 178 6.52 -23.44 9.06
N LYS A 179 5.21 -23.24 9.21
CA LYS A 179 4.54 -21.97 8.93
C LYS A 179 3.54 -21.64 10.03
N MET A 180 3.48 -20.37 10.39
CA MET A 180 2.40 -19.81 11.19
C MET A 180 1.23 -19.45 10.27
N ALA A 181 0.20 -20.30 10.22
CA ALA A 181 -1.04 -20.01 9.53
C ALA A 181 -1.97 -19.14 10.40
N PHE A 182 -2.74 -18.26 9.75
CA PHE A 182 -3.85 -17.54 10.38
C PHE A 182 -5.18 -18.27 10.16
N GLU A 183 -6.25 -17.77 10.78
CA GLU A 183 -7.59 -18.38 10.74
C GLU A 183 -8.11 -18.53 9.30
N GLU A 184 -7.91 -17.51 8.47
CA GLU A 184 -8.30 -17.52 7.06
C GLU A 184 -7.06 -17.76 6.17
N PRO A 185 -7.16 -18.61 5.13
CA PRO A 185 -6.07 -18.83 4.19
C PRO A 185 -5.81 -17.60 3.31
N ASN A 186 -4.80 -17.67 2.43
CA ASN A 186 -4.54 -16.61 1.46
C ASN A 186 -5.78 -16.41 0.56
N PRO A 187 -6.40 -15.22 0.53
CA PRO A 187 -7.66 -15.00 -0.18
C PRO A 187 -7.51 -14.90 -1.71
N PHE A 188 -6.29 -14.95 -2.23
CA PHE A 188 -5.98 -14.82 -3.65
C PHE A 188 -5.48 -16.11 -4.29
N ALA A 189 -5.05 -17.07 -3.47
CA ALA A 189 -4.44 -18.31 -3.92
C ALA A 189 -5.51 -19.35 -4.24
N SER A 190 -5.27 -20.13 -5.30
CA SER A 190 -6.05 -21.35 -5.55
C SER A 190 -5.50 -22.50 -4.72
N GLU A 191 -6.31 -23.54 -4.47
CA GLU A 191 -5.85 -24.75 -3.79
C GLU A 191 -4.66 -25.37 -4.55
N GLY A 192 -3.60 -25.73 -3.81
CA GLY A 192 -2.38 -26.33 -4.35
C GLY A 192 -1.35 -25.34 -4.92
N GLU A 193 -1.62 -24.03 -4.90
CA GLU A 193 -0.70 -23.01 -5.38
C GLU A 193 0.41 -22.70 -4.35
N GLU A 194 1.69 -22.76 -4.77
CA GLU A 194 2.80 -22.33 -3.91
C GLU A 194 2.88 -20.81 -3.82
N VAL A 195 2.47 -20.28 -2.67
CA VAL A 195 2.46 -18.83 -2.43
C VAL A 195 3.69 -18.35 -1.67
N ALA A 196 4.08 -17.10 -1.94
CA ALA A 196 5.05 -16.39 -1.10
C ALA A 196 4.57 -16.31 0.36
N SER A 197 5.51 -16.31 1.31
CA SER A 197 5.23 -16.03 2.72
C SER A 197 4.72 -14.61 2.87
N VAL A 198 3.42 -14.47 3.17
CA VAL A 198 2.76 -13.19 3.40
C VAL A 198 1.48 -13.42 4.20
N ALA A 199 1.22 -12.52 5.14
CA ALA A 199 -0.07 -12.41 5.78
C ALA A 199 -0.68 -11.03 5.55
N TYR A 200 -1.97 -11.04 5.23
CA TYR A 200 -2.77 -9.86 4.92
C TYR A 200 -3.57 -9.48 6.16
N ARG A 201 -3.33 -8.29 6.70
CA ARG A 201 -4.09 -7.70 7.80
C ARG A 201 -5.06 -6.66 7.25
N TYR A 202 -6.35 -6.86 7.45
CA TYR A 202 -7.38 -5.89 7.08
C TYR A 202 -7.67 -5.04 8.30
N ARG A 203 -7.21 -3.79 8.25
CA ARG A 203 -7.19 -2.93 9.44
C ARG A 203 -8.07 -1.72 9.23
N ARG A 204 -8.69 -1.24 10.31
CA ARG A 204 -9.62 -0.12 10.32
C ARG A 204 -9.08 1.04 11.14
N TRP A 205 -9.11 2.24 10.57
CA TRP A 205 -8.78 3.50 11.24
C TRP A 205 -9.99 4.44 11.23
N LYS A 206 -10.26 5.09 12.36
CA LYS A 206 -11.25 6.16 12.47
C LYS A 206 -10.65 7.47 11.97
N LEU A 207 -11.20 8.03 10.88
CA LEU A 207 -10.76 9.31 10.32
C LEU A 207 -11.64 10.48 10.76
N ASP A 208 -12.91 10.20 11.06
CA ASP A 208 -13.92 11.15 11.53
C ASP A 208 -15.02 10.36 12.25
N ASP A 209 -16.05 11.01 12.81
CA ASP A 209 -17.12 10.32 13.55
C ASP A 209 -17.87 9.30 12.71
N ASP A 210 -18.19 9.64 11.45
CA ASP A 210 -18.88 8.77 10.50
C ASP A 210 -17.96 8.27 9.36
N MET A 211 -16.64 8.41 9.51
CA MET A 211 -15.69 8.06 8.46
C MET A 211 -14.61 7.10 8.95
N PHE A 212 -14.68 5.88 8.45
CA PHE A 212 -13.68 4.84 8.69
C PHE A 212 -12.98 4.48 7.39
N LEU A 213 -11.67 4.26 7.49
CA LEU A 213 -10.83 3.76 6.43
C LEU A 213 -10.41 2.34 6.75
N VAL A 214 -10.61 1.44 5.78
CA VAL A 214 -10.09 0.07 5.82
C VAL A 214 -9.00 -0.08 4.78
N ALA A 215 -7.88 -0.68 5.20
CA ALA A 215 -6.79 -1.02 4.29
C ALA A 215 -6.31 -2.45 4.49
N ARG A 216 -5.95 -3.11 3.39
CA ARG A 216 -5.15 -4.34 3.44
C ARG A 216 -3.68 -3.97 3.62
N CYS A 217 -3.07 -4.49 4.68
CA CYS A 217 -1.65 -4.34 4.99
C CYS A 217 -0.94 -5.69 4.97
N GLU A 218 0.37 -5.67 4.71
CA GLU A 218 1.15 -6.89 4.52
C GLU A 218 2.27 -7.03 5.56
N VAL A 219 2.40 -8.23 6.12
CA VAL A 219 3.59 -8.67 6.89
C VAL A 219 4.17 -9.91 6.21
N HIS A 220 5.49 -10.07 6.26
CA HIS A 220 6.21 -11.01 5.40
C HIS A 220 6.82 -12.20 6.16
N ALA A 221 7.12 -12.02 7.44
CA ALA A 221 7.68 -13.08 8.28
C ALA A 221 7.27 -12.94 9.74
N VAL A 222 7.45 -14.03 10.49
CA VAL A 222 7.34 -14.05 11.95
C VAL A 222 8.68 -14.45 12.57
N SER A 223 8.96 -13.95 13.77
CA SER A 223 10.02 -14.47 14.61
C SER A 223 9.46 -14.74 16.00
N ASP A 224 9.84 -15.86 16.59
CA ASP A 224 9.47 -16.22 17.96
C ASP A 224 10.74 -16.32 18.81
N VAL A 225 10.81 -15.51 19.87
CA VAL A 225 11.90 -15.56 20.84
C VAL A 225 11.31 -15.71 22.22
N LYS A 226 11.60 -16.85 22.87
CA LYS A 226 11.15 -17.11 24.23
C LYS A 226 9.63 -16.93 24.39
N GLY A 227 8.85 -17.29 23.36
CA GLY A 227 7.39 -17.15 23.35
C GLY A 227 6.88 -15.75 22.97
N GLN A 228 7.77 -14.78 22.76
CA GLN A 228 7.38 -13.47 22.24
C GLN A 228 7.44 -13.48 20.71
N ARG A 229 6.26 -13.39 20.11
CA ARG A 229 6.09 -13.30 18.65
C ARG A 229 6.31 -11.88 18.19
N SER A 230 7.01 -11.73 17.07
CA SER A 230 7.23 -10.45 16.39
C SER A 230 7.03 -10.60 14.89
N PHE A 231 6.35 -9.65 14.28
CA PHE A 231 6.02 -9.62 12.85
C PHE A 231 6.94 -8.69 12.10
N PHE A 232 7.50 -9.17 10.98
CA PHE A 232 8.51 -8.43 10.23
C PHE A 232 8.00 -8.04 8.84
N THR A 233 8.40 -6.85 8.39
CA THR A 233 8.45 -6.52 6.97
C THR A 233 9.87 -6.74 6.42
N LEU A 234 9.99 -7.29 5.21
CA LEU A 234 11.26 -7.65 4.59
C LEU A 234 11.40 -6.89 3.26
N ASN A 235 12.39 -6.02 3.15
CA ASN A 235 12.66 -5.27 1.93
C ASN A 235 14.16 -5.33 1.58
N ALA A 236 14.50 -5.16 0.31
CA ALA A 236 15.87 -5.18 -0.19
C ALA A 236 16.23 -3.86 -0.89
N LEU A 237 17.25 -3.19 -0.36
CA LEU A 237 18.00 -2.17 -1.09
C LEU A 237 18.91 -2.86 -2.11
N ASN A 238 19.11 -2.19 -3.25
CA ASN A 238 19.86 -2.75 -4.36
C ASN A 238 20.95 -1.77 -4.86
N GLU A 239 22.19 -2.26 -4.95
CA GLU A 239 23.32 -1.58 -5.59
C GLU A 239 23.57 -2.22 -6.96
N PHE A 240 23.45 -1.43 -8.04
CA PHE A 240 23.67 -1.90 -9.40
C PHE A 240 25.08 -1.57 -9.91
N ASP A 241 25.60 -0.40 -9.59
CA ASP A 241 26.96 0.02 -9.89
C ASP A 241 27.45 1.01 -8.82
N PRO A 242 28.51 0.69 -8.05
CA PRO A 242 29.08 1.57 -7.03
C PRO A 242 29.49 2.96 -7.52
N LYS A 243 29.75 3.11 -8.83
CA LYS A 243 30.15 4.40 -9.42
C LYS A 243 29.03 5.44 -9.37
N TYR A 244 27.77 5.02 -9.48
CA TYR A 244 26.60 5.91 -9.40
C TYR A 244 26.28 6.35 -7.97
N THR A 245 26.61 5.52 -6.97
CA THR A 245 26.38 5.88 -5.56
C THR A 245 27.59 6.61 -4.96
N GLY A 246 28.77 6.45 -5.57
CA GLY A 246 30.05 6.94 -5.04
C GLY A 246 30.50 6.20 -3.76
N VAL A 247 29.78 5.15 -3.36
CA VAL A 247 29.99 4.42 -2.11
C VAL A 247 29.88 2.93 -2.41
N ASP A 248 31.02 2.24 -2.46
CA ASP A 248 31.09 0.79 -2.64
C ASP A 248 30.64 0.06 -1.37
N TRP A 249 29.49 -0.60 -1.45
CA TRP A 249 28.91 -1.31 -0.31
C TRP A 249 29.82 -2.42 0.22
N ARG A 250 30.57 -3.11 -0.64
CA ARG A 250 31.48 -4.20 -0.20
C ARG A 250 32.58 -3.68 0.71
N GLN A 251 33.04 -2.45 0.49
CA GLN A 251 34.09 -1.83 1.29
C GLN A 251 33.53 -1.09 2.51
N LYS A 252 32.32 -0.53 2.40
CA LYS A 252 31.81 0.47 3.36
C LYS A 252 30.75 -0.06 4.32
N LEU A 253 30.10 -1.18 4.06
CA LEU A 253 29.04 -1.69 4.95
C LEU A 253 29.55 -2.13 6.34
N GLU A 254 30.81 -2.56 6.46
CA GLU A 254 31.39 -2.92 7.77
C GLU A 254 31.80 -1.68 8.58
N THR A 255 32.49 -0.73 7.94
CA THR A 255 33.15 0.39 8.62
C THR A 255 32.33 1.68 8.64
N GLN A 256 31.48 1.89 7.64
CA GLN A 256 30.77 3.15 7.38
C GLN A 256 29.30 2.92 7.03
N ARG A 257 28.63 1.99 7.71
CA ARG A 257 27.21 1.64 7.48
C ARG A 257 26.28 2.85 7.49
N GLY A 258 26.52 3.79 8.40
CA GLY A 258 25.74 5.04 8.48
C GLY A 258 25.85 5.89 7.21
N ALA A 259 27.04 5.94 6.60
CA ALA A 259 27.26 6.65 5.34
C ALA A 259 26.55 5.95 4.17
N VAL A 260 26.61 4.62 4.10
CA VAL A 260 25.87 3.84 3.10
C VAL A 260 24.37 4.12 3.20
N LEU A 261 23.81 4.05 4.41
CA LEU A 261 22.39 4.35 4.63
C LEU A 261 22.05 5.81 4.29
N ALA A 262 22.91 6.77 4.62
CA ALA A 262 22.68 8.18 4.28
C ALA A 262 22.63 8.41 2.77
N THR A 263 23.52 7.76 2.00
CA THR A 263 23.48 7.78 0.53
C THR A 263 22.18 7.18 0.00
N GLU A 264 21.74 6.05 0.55
CA GLU A 264 20.47 5.43 0.17
C GLU A 264 19.25 6.29 0.52
N LEU A 265 19.27 6.98 1.66
CA LEU A 265 18.23 7.92 2.04
C LEU A 265 18.16 9.12 1.10
N LYS A 266 19.30 9.58 0.58
CA LYS A 266 19.35 10.65 -0.43
C LYS A 266 18.82 10.17 -1.77
N ASN A 267 19.26 9.00 -2.24
CA ASN A 267 18.98 8.51 -3.60
C ASN A 267 17.61 7.81 -3.75
N ASN A 268 17.10 7.21 -2.66
CA ASN A 268 15.91 6.37 -2.67
C ASN A 268 14.87 6.84 -1.61
N ALA A 269 14.77 8.15 -1.37
CA ALA A 269 14.00 8.73 -0.26
C ALA A 269 12.51 8.33 -0.28
N ASN A 270 11.90 8.31 -1.46
CA ASN A 270 10.49 7.93 -1.64
C ASN A 270 10.26 6.43 -1.41
N LYS A 271 11.14 5.58 -1.93
CA LYS A 271 11.08 4.11 -1.76
C LYS A 271 11.16 3.73 -0.28
N LEU A 272 12.16 4.25 0.45
CA LEU A 272 12.33 4.01 1.87
C LEU A 272 11.18 4.55 2.71
N ALA A 273 10.65 5.74 2.36
CA ALA A 273 9.48 6.30 3.04
C ALA A 273 8.24 5.40 2.87
N LYS A 274 7.97 4.89 1.65
CA LYS A 274 6.84 3.99 1.40
C LYS A 274 6.94 2.68 2.18
N TRP A 275 8.11 2.04 2.20
CA TRP A 275 8.32 0.82 2.98
C TRP A 275 8.12 1.05 4.48
N THR A 276 8.60 2.19 4.98
CA THR A 276 8.41 2.57 6.38
C THR A 276 6.93 2.81 6.69
N ALA A 277 6.21 3.51 5.81
CA ALA A 277 4.77 3.71 5.94
C ALA A 277 3.99 2.39 5.91
N GLN A 278 4.33 1.46 5.00
CA GLN A 278 3.73 0.11 4.96
C GLN A 278 3.97 -0.66 6.26
N ALA A 279 5.20 -0.63 6.78
CA ALA A 279 5.53 -1.29 8.05
C ALA A 279 4.75 -0.69 9.24
N LEU A 280 4.56 0.64 9.27
CA LEU A 280 3.74 1.32 10.27
C LEU A 280 2.26 0.96 10.16
N LEU A 281 1.71 0.98 8.93
CA LEU A 281 0.32 0.59 8.64
C LEU A 281 0.04 -0.86 9.05
N ALA A 282 0.98 -1.77 8.80
CA ALA A 282 0.90 -3.17 9.20
C ALA A 282 1.14 -3.41 10.70
N SER A 283 1.60 -2.40 11.46
CA SER A 283 2.14 -2.54 12.81
C SER A 283 3.16 -3.68 12.93
N ALA A 284 4.09 -3.74 11.98
CA ALA A 284 5.22 -4.63 12.08
C ALA A 284 6.12 -4.20 13.25
N ASP A 285 6.62 -5.18 14.01
CA ASP A 285 7.53 -4.95 15.13
C ASP A 285 8.91 -4.53 14.63
N MET A 286 9.35 -5.12 13.52
CA MET A 286 10.62 -4.81 12.87
C MET A 286 10.46 -4.72 11.35
N MET A 287 11.24 -3.84 10.75
CA MET A 287 11.49 -3.77 9.32
C MET A 287 12.93 -4.21 9.06
N LYS A 288 13.12 -5.30 8.31
CA LYS A 288 14.44 -5.79 7.89
C LYS A 288 14.75 -5.26 6.50
N LEU A 289 15.93 -4.63 6.36
CA LEU A 289 16.49 -4.14 5.11
C LEU A 289 17.70 -4.99 4.72
N GLY A 290 17.60 -5.71 3.61
CA GLY A 290 18.73 -6.38 2.97
C GLY A 290 19.50 -5.41 2.07
N TYR A 291 20.83 -5.49 2.10
CA TYR A 291 21.72 -4.79 1.18
C TYR A 291 22.19 -5.78 0.13
N VAL A 292 21.61 -5.72 -1.06
CA VAL A 292 21.88 -6.64 -2.17
C VAL A 292 22.65 -5.90 -3.26
N SER A 293 23.76 -6.46 -3.75
CA SER A 293 24.56 -5.85 -4.82
C SER A 293 24.68 -6.82 -5.99
N ARG A 294 24.76 -6.32 -7.23
CA ARG A 294 25.16 -7.14 -8.39
C ARG A 294 26.55 -7.75 -8.13
N ILE A 295 26.80 -8.95 -8.61
CA ILE A 295 28.14 -9.57 -8.52
C ILE A 295 29.12 -8.80 -9.41
N HIS A 296 28.69 -8.46 -10.63
CA HIS A 296 29.42 -7.63 -11.56
C HIS A 296 28.51 -6.52 -12.07
N PRO A 297 28.93 -5.24 -12.17
CA PRO A 297 28.05 -4.13 -12.56
C PRO A 297 27.34 -4.30 -13.91
N ARG A 298 27.95 -5.06 -14.83
CA ARG A 298 27.39 -5.39 -16.15
C ARG A 298 26.48 -6.63 -16.17
N ASP A 299 26.34 -7.32 -15.06
CA ASP A 299 25.54 -8.54 -14.93
C ASP A 299 24.36 -8.30 -13.98
N HIS A 300 23.19 -8.01 -14.56
CA HIS A 300 21.95 -7.74 -13.83
C HIS A 300 21.19 -9.03 -13.46
N PHE A 301 21.77 -10.21 -13.68
CA PHE A 301 21.14 -11.50 -13.39
C PHE A 301 21.65 -12.13 -12.09
N ASN A 302 22.85 -11.77 -11.64
CA ASN A 302 23.49 -12.38 -10.49
C ASN A 302 23.76 -11.35 -9.40
N HIS A 303 23.25 -11.65 -8.20
CA HIS A 303 23.31 -10.75 -7.05
C HIS A 303 23.82 -11.48 -5.81
N THR A 304 24.31 -10.71 -4.84
CA THR A 304 24.73 -11.20 -3.53
C THR A 304 24.19 -10.31 -2.42
N ILE A 305 23.83 -10.92 -1.29
CA ILE A 305 23.39 -10.26 -0.07
C ILE A 305 24.64 -9.95 0.75
N LEU A 306 24.91 -8.67 0.98
CA LEU A 306 26.08 -8.18 1.70
C LEU A 306 25.80 -7.92 3.19
N SER A 307 24.56 -7.58 3.54
CA SER A 307 24.17 -7.36 4.94
C SER A 307 22.64 -7.37 5.08
N VAL A 308 22.14 -7.66 6.28
CA VAL A 308 20.73 -7.48 6.65
C VAL A 308 20.67 -6.71 7.95
N VAL A 309 19.89 -5.62 7.97
CA VAL A 309 19.78 -4.73 9.13
C VAL A 309 18.32 -4.57 9.52
N GLY A 310 18.02 -4.68 10.81
CA GLY A 310 16.68 -4.50 11.35
C GLY A 310 16.48 -3.14 11.99
N TYR A 311 15.33 -2.53 11.74
CA TYR A 311 14.90 -1.27 12.34
C TYR A 311 13.51 -1.41 12.94
N LYS A 312 13.25 -0.73 14.06
CA LYS A 312 11.87 -0.51 14.50
C LYS A 312 11.23 0.53 13.57
N PRO A 313 10.04 0.30 13.00
CA PRO A 313 9.48 1.22 11.99
C PRO A 313 9.30 2.66 12.50
N ARG A 314 8.93 2.85 13.78
CA ARG A 314 8.77 4.18 14.38
C ARG A 314 10.09 4.94 14.49
N ASP A 315 11.14 4.26 14.96
CA ASP A 315 12.46 4.85 15.13
C ASP A 315 13.06 5.20 13.76
N PHE A 316 12.88 4.31 12.77
CA PHE A 316 13.33 4.58 11.40
C PHE A 316 12.55 5.73 10.76
N ALA A 317 11.23 5.82 10.99
CA ALA A 317 10.43 6.95 10.52
C ALA A 317 10.97 8.28 11.05
N ALA A 318 11.34 8.35 12.33
CA ALA A 318 11.98 9.53 12.91
C ALA A 318 13.35 9.81 12.25
N GLN A 319 14.19 8.78 12.07
CA GLN A 319 15.50 8.90 11.42
C GLN A 319 15.42 9.46 9.99
N ILE A 320 14.37 9.11 9.23
CA ILE A 320 14.19 9.56 7.85
C ILE A 320 13.31 10.82 7.73
N ASN A 321 12.98 11.46 8.86
CA ASN A 321 12.08 12.62 8.98
C ASN A 321 10.69 12.39 8.35
N LEU A 322 10.11 11.20 8.55
CA LEU A 322 8.77 10.84 8.10
C LEU A 322 7.77 11.01 9.25
N ASN A 323 7.04 12.14 9.23
CA ASN A 323 6.08 12.47 10.27
C ASN A 323 4.74 11.74 10.04
N THR A 324 4.31 10.94 11.02
CA THR A 324 3.06 10.16 10.96
C THR A 324 1.81 11.03 10.88
N SER A 325 1.76 12.14 11.61
CA SER A 325 0.63 13.05 11.56
C SER A 325 0.53 13.75 10.21
N ASN A 326 1.66 14.08 9.58
CA ASN A 326 1.67 14.62 8.22
C ASN A 326 1.17 13.60 7.19
N MET A 327 1.66 12.35 7.25
CA MET A 327 1.21 11.27 6.38
C MET A 327 -0.31 11.11 6.41
N TRP A 328 -0.89 11.04 7.61
CA TRP A 328 -2.32 10.92 7.80
C TRP A 328 -3.09 12.19 7.42
N GLY A 329 -2.51 13.37 7.63
CA GLY A 329 -3.08 14.65 7.19
C GLY A 329 -3.27 14.70 5.68
N ILE A 330 -2.29 14.21 4.90
CA ILE A 330 -2.39 14.11 3.44
C ILE A 330 -3.54 13.17 3.04
N VAL A 331 -3.61 11.98 3.65
CA VAL A 331 -4.68 11.01 3.35
C VAL A 331 -6.05 11.58 3.68
N LYS A 332 -6.23 12.18 4.87
CA LYS A 332 -7.50 12.80 5.30
C LYS A 332 -7.94 13.89 4.34
N SER A 333 -7.04 14.78 3.95
CA SER A 333 -7.33 15.86 2.99
C SER A 333 -7.82 15.33 1.64
N ILE A 334 -7.13 14.32 1.09
CA ILE A 334 -7.51 13.71 -0.20
C ILE A 334 -8.86 12.99 -0.10
N VAL A 335 -9.09 12.26 1.00
CA VAL A 335 -10.37 11.58 1.26
C VAL A 335 -11.51 12.59 1.36
N ASP A 336 -11.34 13.67 2.12
CA ASP A 336 -12.36 14.71 2.30
C ASP A 336 -12.72 15.40 0.97
N LEU A 337 -11.71 15.68 0.14
CA LEU A 337 -11.93 16.20 -1.22
C LEU A 337 -12.74 15.22 -2.06
N CYS A 338 -12.37 13.93 -2.05
CA CYS A 338 -13.05 12.90 -2.81
C CYS A 338 -14.48 12.63 -2.31
N MET A 339 -14.74 12.76 -1.01
CA MET A 339 -16.07 12.58 -0.43
C MET A 339 -17.04 13.68 -0.87
N LYS A 340 -16.56 14.90 -1.15
CA LYS A 340 -17.40 16.00 -1.67
C LYS A 340 -17.78 15.85 -3.14
N LEU A 341 -17.12 14.99 -3.90
CA LEU A 341 -17.38 14.80 -5.32
C LEU A 341 -18.67 14.02 -5.57
N ASN A 342 -19.23 14.14 -6.78
CA ASN A 342 -20.34 13.29 -7.21
C ASN A 342 -19.92 11.82 -7.37
N GLU A 343 -20.88 10.90 -7.51
CA GLU A 343 -20.53 9.53 -7.90
C GLU A 343 -19.82 9.49 -9.25
N GLY A 344 -18.81 8.63 -9.37
CA GLY A 344 -18.04 8.53 -10.60
C GLY A 344 -16.68 7.88 -10.44
N LYS A 345 -15.90 7.95 -11.52
CA LYS A 345 -14.51 7.54 -11.58
C LYS A 345 -13.63 8.76 -11.73
N TYR A 346 -12.60 8.80 -10.90
CA TYR A 346 -11.63 9.88 -10.81
C TYR A 346 -10.23 9.28 -10.93
N VAL A 347 -9.27 10.11 -11.30
CA VAL A 347 -7.87 9.74 -11.37
C VAL A 347 -7.08 10.83 -10.66
N LEU A 348 -6.24 10.39 -9.72
CA LEU A 348 -5.27 11.22 -9.05
C LEU A 348 -3.91 10.96 -9.71
N VAL A 349 -3.27 11.97 -10.27
CA VAL A 349 -2.01 11.83 -11.02
C VAL A 349 -0.95 12.73 -10.42
N LYS A 350 0.18 12.17 -10.02
CA LYS A 350 1.35 12.96 -9.67
C LYS A 350 2.01 13.48 -10.95
N ASP A 351 2.17 14.80 -11.02
CA ASP A 351 2.70 15.47 -12.20
C ASP A 351 4.19 15.10 -12.45
N PRO A 352 4.58 14.71 -13.66
CA PRO A 352 5.94 14.27 -13.96
C PRO A 352 7.00 15.37 -13.86
N VAL A 353 6.59 16.65 -13.87
CA VAL A 353 7.51 17.80 -13.87
C VAL A 353 7.29 18.66 -12.65
N LYS A 354 6.04 19.04 -12.36
CA LYS A 354 5.72 19.93 -11.24
C LYS A 354 5.56 19.13 -9.94
N PRO A 355 5.97 19.65 -8.78
CA PRO A 355 5.76 19.01 -7.47
C PRO A 355 4.31 19.20 -7.00
N GLN A 356 3.39 18.56 -7.71
CA GLN A 356 1.95 18.64 -7.45
C GLN A 356 1.23 17.37 -7.87
N VAL A 357 0.03 17.20 -7.34
CA VAL A 357 -0.90 16.15 -7.75
C VAL A 357 -2.13 16.79 -8.40
N ARG A 358 -2.56 16.23 -9.52
CA ARG A 358 -3.75 16.67 -10.27
C ARG A 358 -4.88 15.67 -10.04
N GLN A 359 -6.08 16.17 -9.78
CA GLN A 359 -7.29 15.37 -9.71
C GLN A 359 -8.12 15.58 -10.98
N CYS A 360 -8.41 14.50 -11.68
CA CYS A 360 -9.19 14.52 -12.91
C CYS A 360 -10.46 13.66 -12.78
N ARG A 361 -11.58 14.17 -13.27
CA ARG A 361 -12.79 13.37 -13.50
C ARG A 361 -12.69 12.71 -14.86
N ARG A 362 -12.80 11.38 -14.87
CA ARG A 362 -12.90 10.63 -16.12
C ARG A 362 -14.36 10.60 -16.54
N ARG A 363 -14.71 11.21 -17.68
CA ARG A 363 -16.05 11.08 -18.25
C ARG A 363 -16.30 9.59 -18.52
N SER A 364 -17.30 9.04 -17.83
CA SER A 364 -17.77 7.69 -18.10
C SER A 364 -18.43 7.70 -19.47
N LYS A 365 -17.68 7.36 -20.53
CA LYS A 365 -18.31 6.69 -21.67
C LYS A 365 -18.89 5.40 -21.10
N PHE A 366 -20.19 5.41 -20.79
CA PHE A 366 -20.91 4.17 -20.53
C PHE A 366 -20.67 3.28 -21.76
N SER A 367 -20.02 2.14 -21.55
CA SER A 367 -19.72 1.08 -22.54
C SER A 367 -18.50 1.27 -23.46
N ARG A 368 -17.46 0.42 -23.28
CA ARG A 368 -17.09 -0.68 -24.20
C ARG A 368 -15.67 -1.24 -24.04
N LEU A 369 -14.69 -0.53 -23.44
CA LEU A 369 -13.27 -0.98 -23.52
C LEU A 369 -12.52 -1.37 -22.23
N GLN A 370 -13.11 -1.28 -21.03
CA GLN A 370 -12.55 -1.94 -19.84
C GLN A 370 -13.44 -3.13 -19.44
N ARG A 371 -13.44 -4.15 -20.31
CA ARG A 371 -14.12 -5.43 -20.12
C ARG A 371 -13.11 -6.47 -19.60
N ARG A 372 -12.73 -6.40 -18.32
CA ARG A 372 -12.04 -7.52 -17.66
C ARG A 372 -12.66 -7.73 -16.27
N SER A 373 -13.28 -8.89 -16.10
CA SER A 373 -14.13 -9.39 -14.99
C SER A 373 -15.62 -8.96 -14.96
N PRO A 374 -16.57 -9.85 -15.34
CA PRO A 374 -18.02 -9.68 -15.13
C PRO A 374 -18.41 -9.50 -13.65
N GLN A 375 -17.66 -10.14 -12.74
CA GLN A 375 -17.91 -10.14 -11.30
C GLN A 375 -17.80 -8.73 -10.67
N ARG A 376 -16.81 -7.91 -11.07
CA ARG A 376 -16.70 -6.51 -10.61
C ARG A 376 -17.94 -5.69 -10.93
N ARG A 377 -18.53 -5.92 -12.11
CA ARG A 377 -19.66 -5.14 -12.62
C ARG A 377 -20.94 -5.48 -11.86
N LEU A 378 -21.21 -6.77 -11.70
CA LEU A 378 -22.38 -7.25 -10.94
C LEU A 378 -22.30 -6.77 -9.49
N TRP A 379 -21.13 -6.88 -8.87
CA TRP A 379 -20.93 -6.46 -7.48
C TRP A 379 -21.14 -4.94 -7.29
N MET A 380 -20.57 -4.10 -8.16
CA MET A 380 -20.78 -2.64 -8.05
C MET A 380 -22.22 -2.22 -8.33
N LEU A 381 -22.93 -2.94 -9.21
CA LEU A 381 -24.36 -2.74 -9.45
C LEU A 381 -25.18 -3.16 -8.22
N LEU A 382 -24.84 -4.29 -7.59
CA LEU A 382 -25.48 -4.76 -6.36
C LEU A 382 -25.28 -3.78 -5.20
N LEU A 383 -24.09 -3.18 -5.05
CA LEU A 383 -23.85 -2.12 -4.08
C LEU A 383 -24.74 -0.90 -4.31
N ARG A 384 -24.88 -0.45 -5.57
CA ARG A 384 -25.78 0.65 -5.94
C ARG A 384 -27.24 0.32 -5.65
N GLN A 385 -27.68 -0.88 -6.01
CA GLN A 385 -29.06 -1.33 -5.76
C GLN A 385 -29.36 -1.42 -4.27
N ARG A 386 -28.47 -2.02 -3.45
CA ARG A 386 -28.65 -2.10 -1.99
C ARG A 386 -28.70 -0.72 -1.33
N GLN A 387 -27.83 0.21 -1.71
CA GLN A 387 -27.87 1.58 -1.17
C GLN A 387 -29.13 2.33 -1.61
N MET A 388 -29.62 2.10 -2.83
CA MET A 388 -30.89 2.66 -3.28
C MET A 388 -32.06 2.10 -2.46
N VAL A 389 -32.09 0.78 -2.18
CA VAL A 389 -33.09 0.14 -1.32
C VAL A 389 -33.00 0.65 0.13
N MET A 390 -31.79 0.85 0.68
CA MET A 390 -31.62 1.45 2.00
C MET A 390 -32.08 2.91 2.04
N ARG A 391 -31.77 3.73 1.02
CA ARG A 391 -32.28 5.11 0.92
C ARG A 391 -33.80 5.16 0.83
N VAL A 392 -34.43 4.22 0.12
CA VAL A 392 -35.89 4.07 0.07
C VAL A 392 -36.45 3.65 1.43
N ARG A 393 -35.80 2.73 2.16
CA ARG A 393 -36.20 2.32 3.51
C ARG A 393 -36.06 3.45 4.55
N LEU A 394 -34.97 4.22 4.49
CA LEU A 394 -34.74 5.38 5.36
C LEU A 394 -35.75 6.50 5.09
N ARG A 395 -36.06 6.79 3.82
CA ARG A 395 -37.13 7.74 3.47
C ARG A 395 -38.53 7.28 3.91
N ARG A 396 -38.82 5.97 3.87
CA ARG A 396 -40.07 5.42 4.40
C ARG A 396 -40.19 5.52 5.92
N ARG A 397 -39.07 5.44 6.66
CA ARG A 397 -39.07 5.66 8.13
C ARG A 397 -39.27 7.12 8.51
N GLN A 398 -38.81 8.08 7.71
CA GLN A 398 -39.05 9.52 7.96
C GLN A 398 -40.48 9.98 7.63
N HIS A 399 -41.30 9.14 6.98
CA HIS A 399 -42.70 9.44 6.63
C HIS A 399 -43.72 8.58 7.40
N GLN A 400 -43.33 7.91 8.48
CA GLN A 400 -44.31 7.32 9.39
C GLN A 400 -44.78 8.40 10.38
N PRO A 401 -46.08 8.73 10.45
CA PRO A 401 -46.60 9.58 11.51
C PRO A 401 -46.43 8.86 12.86
N PRO A 402 -46.25 9.61 13.98
CA PRO A 402 -46.17 9.00 15.29
C PRO A 402 -47.48 8.24 15.61
N PRO A 403 -47.43 7.14 16.38
CA PRO A 403 -48.63 6.44 16.79
C PRO A 403 -49.50 7.36 17.65
N LEU A 404 -50.79 7.44 17.29
CA LEU A 404 -51.82 8.13 18.07
C LEU A 404 -52.07 7.35 19.36
N GLU A 405 -51.59 7.86 20.50
CA GLU A 405 -52.07 7.44 21.82
C GLU A 405 -53.49 7.98 22.01
N GLY A 406 -54.47 7.08 21.93
CA GLY A 406 -55.88 7.36 22.16
C GLY A 406 -56.17 7.52 23.65
N TYR A 407 -56.62 8.72 24.02
CA TYR A 407 -57.38 8.96 25.24
C TYR A 407 -58.80 8.38 25.10
N LEU A 408 -59.26 7.74 26.18
CA LEU A 408 -60.64 7.59 26.71
C LEU A 408 -61.00 6.13 27.02
N HIS A 409 -61.13 5.83 28.31
CA HIS A 409 -62.37 5.33 28.91
C HIS A 409 -62.29 5.37 30.45
N CYS A 410 -62.98 6.35 31.05
CA CYS A 410 -63.54 6.22 32.40
C CYS A 410 -64.91 5.53 32.28
N PRO A 411 -65.26 4.60 33.18
CA PRO A 411 -66.65 4.32 33.50
C PRO A 411 -66.98 4.86 34.89
N PHE A 412 -67.90 5.83 34.93
CA PHE A 412 -68.75 6.05 36.10
C PHE A 412 -69.63 4.81 36.30
N ASN A 413 -69.69 4.29 37.52
CA ASN A 413 -70.84 3.51 37.97
C ASN A 413 -71.16 3.94 39.41
N CYS A 414 -72.26 4.67 39.56
CA CYS A 414 -72.97 4.86 40.83
C CYS A 414 -74.04 3.78 40.93
N THR A 415 -74.11 3.06 42.05
CA THR A 415 -75.31 2.67 42.82
C THR A 415 -74.94 1.63 43.87
N GLY A 416 -75.39 1.84 45.11
CA GLY A 416 -75.25 0.92 46.25
C GLY A 416 -74.79 1.60 47.51
#